data_AF-A0A7V2H0J8-F1
#
_entry.id   AF-A0A7V2H0J8-F1
#
_cell.length_a   1.000
_cell.length_b   1.000
_cell.length_c   1.000
_cell.angle_alpha   90.00
_cell.angle_beta   90.00
_cell.angle_gamma   90.00
#
_symmetry.space_group_name_H-M   'P 1'
#
loop_
_entity.id
_entity.type
_entity.pdbx_description
1 polymer ?
#
loop_
_entity_poly.entity_id
_entity_poly.type
_entity_poly.pdbx_seq_one_letter_code
_entity_poly.pdbx_strand_id
1 'polypeptide(L)'
;MSTTVLQFFKPAPSDEEIAALKAKADEARAAYQVEADRAAALRAELAKFQDQAKPRPDLDAALAAATELEIKARVLGSPGAKDAAKKLADAREAVEAAAARRREAEVVIPAVRDMLAEQEKKAEALRLASVKADGALGSALMAQLIAREYAPALNAAVAAIAKAREIEHAYGSGLYIGLKVRDPDSGLWFDEHELAATGQGAA
;
A
#
# COMPACT_ATOMS: atom_id res chain seq x y z
N MET A 1 40.50 -5.38 38.81
CA MET A 1 39.13 -5.93 38.65
C MET A 1 38.53 -5.28 37.42
N SER A 2 38.18 -6.06 36.40
CA SER A 2 37.67 -5.55 35.13
C SER A 2 36.16 -5.45 35.23
N THR A 3 35.63 -4.23 35.29
CA THR A 3 34.18 -3.99 35.31
C THR A 3 33.62 -4.26 33.91
N THR A 4 33.15 -5.48 33.68
CA THR A 4 32.43 -5.83 32.45
C THR A 4 31.07 -5.13 32.48
N VAL A 5 31.00 -3.96 31.84
CA VAL A 5 29.73 -3.29 31.57
C VAL A 5 29.01 -4.14 30.52
N LEU A 6 28.01 -4.92 30.95
CA LEU A 6 27.10 -5.59 30.04
C LEU A 6 26.28 -4.52 29.29
N GLN A 7 26.73 -4.11 28.11
CA GLN A 7 25.96 -3.28 27.20
C GLN A 7 24.84 -4.13 26.57
N PHE A 8 23.71 -4.24 27.27
CA PHE A 8 22.56 -5.03 26.81
C PHE A 8 21.79 -4.38 25.65
N PHE A 9 22.07 -3.12 25.32
CA PHE A 9 21.35 -2.40 24.28
C PHE A 9 22.34 -1.77 23.30
N LYS A 10 22.10 -2.00 22.01
CA LYS A 10 22.70 -1.21 20.93
C LYS A 10 22.46 0.27 21.25
N PRO A 11 23.43 1.18 21.06
CA PRO A 11 23.21 2.60 21.32
C PRO A 11 21.95 3.06 20.58
N ALA A 12 21.12 3.84 21.29
CA ALA A 12 19.90 4.39 20.73
C ALA A 12 20.21 5.12 19.43
N PRO A 13 19.37 4.98 18.39
CA PRO A 13 19.55 5.76 17.18
C PRO A 13 19.49 7.25 17.54
N SER A 14 20.41 8.02 16.96
CA SER A 14 20.47 9.46 17.19
C SER A 14 19.29 10.18 16.53
N ASP A 15 19.01 11.42 16.96
CA ASP A 15 17.99 12.25 16.31
C ASP A 15 18.30 12.47 14.81
N GLU A 16 19.58 12.58 14.45
CA GLU A 16 20.04 12.69 13.06
C GLU A 16 19.77 11.40 12.27
N GLU A 17 20.02 10.22 12.85
CA GLU A 17 19.73 8.93 12.23
C GLU A 17 18.22 8.74 12.01
N ILE A 18 17.39 9.15 12.97
CA ILE A 18 15.94 9.10 12.86
C ILE A 18 15.43 10.08 11.80
N ALA A 19 15.97 11.30 11.76
CA ALA A 19 15.64 12.28 10.74
C ALA A 19 16.00 11.75 9.33
N ALA A 20 17.16 11.11 9.19
CA ALA A 20 17.57 10.48 7.93
C ALA A 20 16.66 9.31 7.53
N LEU A 21 16.25 8.47 8.49
CA LEU A 21 15.29 7.37 8.23
C LEU A 21 13.92 7.90 7.83
N LYS A 22 13.46 8.98 8.47
CA LYS A 22 12.20 9.64 8.13
C LYS A 22 12.25 10.21 6.71
N ALA A 23 13.32 10.91 6.35
CA ALA A 23 13.49 11.42 5.00
C ALA A 23 13.46 10.28 3.95
N LYS A 24 14.14 9.16 4.22
CA LYS A 24 14.11 7.98 3.34
C LYS A 24 12.73 7.34 3.23
N ALA A 25 11.99 7.26 4.33
CA ALA A 25 10.62 6.75 4.34
C ALA A 25 9.69 7.65 3.50
N ASP A 26 9.79 8.96 3.68
CA ASP A 26 8.98 9.93 2.93
C ASP A 26 9.34 9.93 1.43
N GLU A 27 10.63 9.82 1.09
CA GLU A 27 11.08 9.65 -0.31
C GLU A 27 10.54 8.36 -0.94
N ALA A 28 10.60 7.24 -0.21
CA ALA A 28 10.08 5.96 -0.69
C ALA A 28 8.56 5.98 -0.90
N ARG A 29 7.82 6.63 0.00
CA ARG A 29 6.36 6.86 -0.15
C ARG A 29 6.06 7.72 -1.36
N ALA A 30 6.79 8.82 -1.55
CA ALA A 30 6.60 9.70 -2.68
C ALA A 30 6.88 8.99 -4.01
N ALA A 31 7.97 8.21 -4.09
CA ALA A 31 8.32 7.42 -5.26
C ALA A 31 7.23 6.38 -5.57
N TYR A 32 6.75 5.65 -4.55
CA TYR A 32 5.62 4.73 -4.70
C TYR A 32 4.38 5.43 -5.25
N GLN A 33 4.01 6.58 -4.68
CA GLN A 33 2.80 7.30 -5.08
C GLN A 33 2.85 7.72 -6.55
N VAL A 34 4.00 8.23 -7.02
CA VAL A 34 4.18 8.61 -8.43
C VAL A 34 3.93 7.44 -9.37
N GLU A 35 4.49 6.26 -9.08
CA GLU A 35 4.30 5.09 -9.95
C GLU A 35 2.89 4.49 -9.82
N ALA A 36 2.26 4.59 -8.64
CA ALA A 36 0.87 4.19 -8.41
C ALA A 36 -0.11 5.08 -9.20
N ASP A 37 0.13 6.39 -9.23
CA ASP A 37 -0.68 7.34 -10.01
C ASP A 37 -0.55 7.08 -11.52
N ARG A 38 0.66 6.76 -11.99
CA ARG A 38 0.88 6.33 -13.39
C ARG A 38 0.14 5.03 -13.72
N ALA A 39 0.16 4.04 -12.82
CA ALA A 39 -0.61 2.82 -12.99
C ALA A 39 -2.13 3.11 -13.03
N ALA A 40 -2.61 4.02 -12.18
CA ALA A 40 -4.01 4.45 -12.19
C ALA A 40 -4.40 5.15 -13.50
N ALA A 41 -3.52 5.99 -14.05
CA ALA A 41 -3.74 6.63 -15.35
C ALA A 41 -3.84 5.59 -16.49
N LEU A 42 -2.94 4.60 -16.53
CA LEU A 42 -3.01 3.51 -17.52
C LEU A 42 -4.27 2.66 -17.37
N ARG A 43 -4.73 2.38 -16.14
CA ARG A 43 -6.02 1.70 -15.91
C ARG A 43 -7.19 2.51 -16.45
N ALA A 44 -7.18 3.83 -16.26
CA ALA A 44 -8.22 4.71 -16.80
C ALA A 44 -8.21 4.74 -18.33
N GLU A 45 -7.03 4.76 -18.96
CA GLU A 45 -6.92 4.64 -20.42
C GLU A 45 -7.40 3.29 -20.94
N LEU A 46 -6.99 2.20 -20.28
CA LEU A 46 -7.46 0.86 -20.61
C LEU A 46 -8.99 0.77 -20.54
N ALA A 47 -9.61 1.37 -19.52
CA ALA A 47 -11.06 1.42 -19.39
C ALA A 47 -11.73 2.19 -20.53
N LYS A 48 -11.13 3.29 -21.02
CA LYS A 48 -11.64 4.03 -22.18
C LYS A 48 -11.62 3.16 -23.45
N PHE A 49 -10.50 2.48 -23.73
CA PHE A 49 -10.40 1.61 -24.89
C PHE A 49 -11.34 0.40 -24.77
N GLN A 50 -11.48 -0.17 -23.58
CA GLN A 50 -12.44 -1.24 -23.33
C GLN A 50 -13.88 -0.78 -23.59
N ASP A 51 -14.23 0.45 -23.22
CA ASP A 51 -15.55 1.00 -23.51
C ASP A 51 -15.78 1.23 -25.01
N GLN A 52 -14.76 1.71 -25.72
CA GLN A 52 -14.79 1.84 -27.18
C GLN A 52 -14.88 0.50 -27.91
N ALA A 53 -14.32 -0.57 -27.32
CA ALA A 53 -14.38 -1.91 -27.89
C ALA A 53 -15.74 -2.60 -27.69
N LYS A 54 -16.63 -2.06 -26.84
CA LYS A 54 -17.94 -2.65 -26.61
C LYS A 54 -18.82 -2.56 -27.87
N PRO A 55 -19.67 -3.57 -28.11
CA PRO A 55 -20.74 -3.48 -29.11
C PRO A 55 -21.62 -2.24 -28.84
N ARG A 56 -22.07 -1.58 -29.90
CA ARG A 56 -22.98 -0.41 -29.86
C ARG A 56 -24.35 -0.76 -30.47
N PRO A 57 -25.15 -1.60 -29.79
CA PRO A 57 -26.46 -2.02 -30.30
C PRO A 57 -27.43 -0.85 -30.45
N ASP A 58 -27.19 0.25 -29.74
CA ASP A 58 -27.89 1.53 -29.87
C ASP A 58 -27.67 2.16 -31.26
N LEU A 59 -26.44 2.17 -31.76
CA LEU A 59 -26.12 2.66 -33.10
C LEU A 59 -26.66 1.71 -34.18
N ASP A 60 -26.56 0.40 -33.94
CA ASP A 60 -27.12 -0.61 -34.85
C ASP A 60 -28.65 -0.46 -34.97
N ALA A 61 -29.35 -0.25 -33.84
CA ALA A 61 -30.78 0.01 -33.83
C ALA A 61 -31.14 1.34 -34.50
N ALA A 62 -30.34 2.39 -34.31
CA ALA A 62 -30.54 3.68 -34.98
C ALA A 62 -30.38 3.56 -36.50
N LEU A 63 -29.38 2.79 -36.96
CA LEU A 63 -29.19 2.49 -38.38
C LEU A 63 -30.36 1.70 -38.96
N ALA A 64 -30.86 0.68 -38.23
CA ALA A 64 -32.03 -0.09 -38.65
C ALA A 64 -33.28 0.80 -38.77
N ALA A 65 -33.54 1.65 -37.78
CA ALA A 65 -34.67 2.58 -37.79
C ALA A 65 -34.57 3.62 -38.92
N ALA A 66 -33.38 4.16 -39.18
CA ALA A 66 -33.14 5.08 -40.30
C ALA A 66 -33.33 4.39 -41.65
N THR A 67 -32.93 3.12 -41.77
CA THR A 67 -33.14 2.30 -42.97
C THR A 67 -34.63 2.08 -43.23
N GLU A 68 -35.40 1.74 -42.21
CA GLU A 68 -36.86 1.55 -42.34
C GLU A 68 -37.56 2.86 -42.74
N LEU A 69 -37.15 4.00 -42.19
CA LEU A 69 -37.69 5.32 -42.55
C LEU A 69 -37.40 5.68 -44.01
N GLU A 70 -36.20 5.41 -44.50
CA GLU A 70 -35.84 5.65 -45.92
C GLU A 70 -36.67 4.76 -46.84
N ILE A 71 -36.79 3.46 -46.53
CA ILE A 71 -37.60 2.53 -47.32
C ILE A 71 -39.05 3.00 -47.36
N LYS A 72 -39.65 3.35 -46.21
CA LYS A 72 -41.03 3.87 -46.15
C LYS A 72 -41.19 5.16 -46.96
N ALA A 73 -40.25 6.10 -46.85
CA ALA A 73 -40.32 7.37 -47.58
C ALA A 73 -40.22 7.16 -49.10
N ARG A 74 -39.39 6.20 -49.54
CA ARG A 74 -39.22 5.85 -50.94
C ARG A 74 -40.42 5.09 -51.52
N VAL A 75 -41.00 4.15 -50.77
CA VAL A 75 -42.16 3.36 -51.20
C VAL A 75 -43.44 4.20 -51.24
N LEU A 76 -43.65 5.06 -50.24
CA LEU A 76 -44.86 5.89 -50.13
C LEU A 76 -44.77 7.22 -50.89
N GLY A 77 -43.65 7.50 -51.58
CA GLY A 77 -43.44 8.75 -52.31
C GLY A 77 -43.53 10.00 -51.42
N SER A 78 -43.13 9.87 -50.15
CA SER A 78 -43.39 10.88 -49.13
C SER A 78 -42.48 12.12 -49.30
N PRO A 79 -42.97 13.36 -49.04
CA PRO A 79 -42.19 14.60 -49.18
C PRO A 79 -40.88 14.65 -48.37
N GLY A 80 -40.68 13.74 -47.41
CA GLY A 80 -39.48 13.65 -46.55
C GLY A 80 -38.38 12.69 -47.04
N ALA A 81 -38.42 12.17 -48.26
CA ALA A 81 -37.44 11.18 -48.75
C ALA A 81 -35.98 11.66 -48.69
N LYS A 82 -35.72 12.96 -48.94
CA LYS A 82 -34.37 13.53 -48.82
C LYS A 82 -33.87 13.58 -47.38
N ASP A 83 -34.75 13.92 -46.44
CA ASP A 83 -34.41 13.96 -45.01
C ASP A 83 -34.19 12.57 -44.44
N ALA A 84 -34.98 11.58 -44.88
CA ALA A 84 -34.80 10.18 -44.52
C ALA A 84 -33.47 9.62 -45.06
N ALA A 85 -33.11 9.93 -46.31
CA ALA A 85 -31.83 9.56 -46.90
C ALA A 85 -30.65 10.21 -46.15
N LYS A 86 -30.78 11.48 -45.74
CA LYS A 86 -29.76 12.15 -44.91
C LYS A 86 -29.60 11.48 -43.55
N LYS A 87 -30.69 11.20 -42.82
CA LYS A 87 -30.65 10.49 -41.53
C LYS A 87 -30.00 9.11 -41.66
N LEU A 88 -30.26 8.40 -42.74
CA LEU A 88 -29.61 7.12 -43.02
C LEU A 88 -28.10 7.28 -43.27
N ALA A 89 -27.68 8.30 -44.01
CA ALA A 89 -26.27 8.59 -44.21
C ALA A 89 -25.56 8.92 -42.88
N ASP A 90 -26.15 9.79 -42.06
CA ASP A 90 -25.61 10.16 -40.74
C ASP A 90 -25.50 8.93 -39.81
N ALA A 91 -26.49 8.04 -39.83
CA ALA A 91 -26.47 6.80 -39.04
C ALA A 91 -25.40 5.81 -39.52
N ARG A 92 -25.18 5.69 -40.84
CA ARG A 92 -24.10 4.86 -41.41
C ARG A 92 -22.73 5.38 -41.00
N GLU A 93 -22.51 6.68 -41.12
CA GLU A 93 -21.26 7.31 -40.72
C GLU A 93 -20.97 7.08 -39.23
N ALA A 94 -21.99 7.21 -38.37
CA ALA A 94 -21.85 6.95 -36.94
C ALA A 94 -21.46 5.49 -36.63
N VAL A 95 -22.09 4.52 -37.31
CA VAL A 95 -21.75 3.08 -37.15
C VAL A 95 -20.35 2.79 -37.66
N GLU A 96 -19.96 3.31 -38.83
CA GLU A 96 -18.62 3.12 -39.37
C GLU A 96 -17.54 3.75 -38.49
N ALA A 97 -17.76 4.97 -37.99
CA ALA A 97 -16.85 5.63 -37.06
C ALA A 97 -16.71 4.85 -35.74
N ALA A 98 -17.79 4.28 -35.21
CA ALA A 98 -17.75 3.44 -34.02
C ALA A 98 -17.01 2.12 -34.29
N ALA A 99 -17.24 1.48 -35.44
CA ALA A 99 -16.53 0.28 -35.84
C ALA A 99 -15.03 0.52 -36.03
N ALA A 100 -14.64 1.66 -36.60
CA ALA A 100 -13.24 2.06 -36.73
C ALA A 100 -12.57 2.21 -35.35
N ARG A 101 -13.17 2.99 -34.45
CA ARG A 101 -12.67 3.17 -33.07
C ARG A 101 -12.58 1.84 -32.31
N ARG A 102 -13.55 0.95 -32.49
CA ARG A 102 -13.53 -0.38 -31.88
C ARG A 102 -12.34 -1.20 -32.37
N ARG A 103 -12.08 -1.23 -33.69
CA ARG A 103 -10.92 -1.94 -34.27
C ARG A 103 -9.60 -1.37 -33.75
N GLU A 104 -9.49 -0.04 -33.69
CA GLU A 104 -8.32 0.63 -33.11
C GLU A 104 -8.13 0.24 -31.64
N ALA A 105 -9.20 0.29 -30.84
CA ALA A 105 -9.17 -0.11 -29.44
C ALA A 105 -8.76 -1.58 -29.25
N GLU A 106 -9.28 -2.50 -30.07
CA GLU A 106 -8.92 -3.93 -30.01
C GLU A 106 -7.42 -4.17 -30.26
N VAL A 107 -6.78 -3.34 -31.10
CA VAL A 107 -5.32 -3.39 -31.35
C VAL A 107 -4.50 -2.76 -30.22
N VAL A 108 -5.00 -1.67 -29.61
CA VAL A 108 -4.28 -0.89 -28.59
C VAL A 108 -4.38 -1.52 -27.19
N ILE A 109 -5.51 -2.16 -26.86
CA ILE A 109 -5.77 -2.76 -25.54
C ILE A 109 -4.64 -3.70 -25.06
N PRO A 110 -4.12 -4.64 -25.88
CA PRO A 110 -3.01 -5.50 -25.46
C PRO A 110 -1.76 -4.71 -25.04
N ALA A 111 -1.36 -3.71 -25.85
CA ALA A 111 -0.18 -2.90 -25.56
C ALA A 111 -0.34 -2.07 -24.27
N VAL A 112 -1.50 -1.45 -24.06
CA VAL A 112 -1.79 -0.71 -22.82
C VAL A 112 -1.84 -1.64 -21.61
N ARG A 113 -2.33 -2.87 -21.77
CA ARG A 113 -2.33 -3.88 -20.70
C ARG A 113 -0.90 -4.29 -20.32
N ASP A 114 -0.03 -4.49 -21.30
CA ASP A 114 1.37 -4.84 -21.06
C ASP A 114 2.12 -3.69 -20.36
N MET A 115 1.88 -2.46 -20.79
CA MET A 115 2.39 -1.25 -20.11
C MET A 115 1.90 -1.16 -18.68
N LEU A 116 0.60 -1.43 -18.44
CA LEU A 116 0.02 -1.44 -17.11
C LEU A 116 0.67 -2.51 -16.22
N ALA A 117 0.86 -3.73 -16.72
CA ALA A 117 1.47 -4.81 -15.95
C ALA A 117 2.91 -4.47 -15.51
N GLU A 118 3.70 -3.89 -16.41
CA GLU A 118 5.06 -3.42 -16.08
C GLU A 118 5.02 -2.27 -15.06
N GLN A 119 4.07 -1.36 -15.21
CA GLN A 119 3.90 -0.22 -14.30
C GLN A 119 3.45 -0.65 -12.90
N GLU A 120 2.54 -1.63 -12.82
CA GLU A 120 2.08 -2.24 -11.55
C GLU A 120 3.23 -2.96 -10.84
N LYS A 121 4.09 -3.67 -11.60
CA LYS A 121 5.27 -4.32 -11.03
C LYS A 121 6.25 -3.32 -10.41
N LYS A 122 6.48 -2.18 -11.06
CA LYS A 122 7.30 -1.08 -10.52
C LYS A 122 6.68 -0.49 -9.26
N ALA A 123 5.37 -0.22 -9.29
CA ALA A 123 4.64 0.29 -8.13
C ALA A 123 4.72 -0.69 -6.96
N GLU A 124 4.58 -2.00 -7.19
CA GLU A 124 4.66 -3.01 -6.14
C GLU A 124 6.06 -3.12 -5.53
N ALA A 125 7.12 -3.03 -6.35
CA ALA A 125 8.49 -3.00 -5.85
C ALA A 125 8.74 -1.79 -4.94
N LEU A 126 8.25 -0.61 -5.34
CA LEU A 126 8.35 0.62 -4.54
C LEU A 126 7.46 0.58 -3.30
N ARG A 127 6.28 -0.03 -3.36
CA ARG A 127 5.41 -0.26 -2.21
C ARG A 127 6.13 -1.07 -1.14
N LEU A 128 6.77 -2.18 -1.54
CA LEU A 128 7.55 -3.00 -0.63
C LEU A 128 8.75 -2.24 -0.03
N ALA A 129 9.42 -1.40 -0.83
CA ALA A 129 10.50 -0.54 -0.35
C ALA A 129 10.00 0.48 0.68
N SER A 130 8.86 1.12 0.43
CA SER A 130 8.21 2.05 1.37
C SER A 130 7.84 1.36 2.68
N VAL A 131 7.25 0.16 2.62
CA VAL A 131 6.90 -0.61 3.83
C VAL A 131 8.16 -0.96 4.64
N LYS A 132 9.25 -1.34 3.97
CA LYS A 132 10.53 -1.61 4.64
C LYS A 132 11.11 -0.37 5.31
N ALA A 133 11.07 0.78 4.64
CA ALA A 133 11.53 2.05 5.19
C ALA A 133 10.71 2.47 6.41
N ASP A 134 9.39 2.31 6.34
CA ASP A 134 8.46 2.58 7.45
C ASP A 134 8.72 1.66 8.64
N GLY A 135 8.93 0.36 8.40
CA GLY A 135 9.28 -0.59 9.44
C GLY A 135 10.62 -0.28 10.13
N ALA A 136 11.61 0.17 9.36
CA ALA A 136 12.91 0.60 9.90
C ALA A 136 12.78 1.87 10.76
N LEU A 137 12.02 2.87 10.29
CA LEU A 137 11.73 4.08 11.05
C LEU A 137 10.98 3.76 12.35
N GLY A 138 9.93 2.94 12.28
CA GLY A 138 9.16 2.52 13.45
C GLY A 138 10.03 1.81 14.48
N SER A 139 10.89 0.89 14.04
CA SER A 139 11.84 0.19 14.91
C SER A 139 12.86 1.13 15.55
N ALA A 140 13.37 2.11 14.80
CA ALA A 140 14.30 3.12 15.32
C ALA A 140 13.64 4.03 16.38
N LEU A 141 12.41 4.48 16.12
CA LEU A 141 11.63 5.27 17.09
C LEU A 141 11.36 4.48 18.37
N MET A 142 11.00 3.21 18.26
CA MET A 142 10.81 2.34 19.44
C MET A 142 12.12 2.14 20.22
N ALA A 143 13.25 1.93 19.53
CA ALA A 143 14.54 1.82 20.19
C ALA A 143 14.92 3.13 20.92
N GLN A 144 14.61 4.29 20.33
CA GLN A 144 14.84 5.58 20.98
C GLN A 144 13.96 5.77 22.22
N LEU A 145 12.68 5.39 22.15
CA LEU A 145 11.75 5.44 23.27
C LEU A 145 12.24 4.56 24.43
N ILE A 146 12.61 3.31 24.14
CA ILE A 146 13.17 2.38 25.12
C ILE A 146 14.42 2.96 25.77
N ALA A 147 15.33 3.50 24.97
CA ALA A 147 16.56 4.06 25.49
C ALA A 147 16.35 5.31 26.35
N ARG A 148 15.34 6.14 26.03
CA ARG A 148 15.09 7.39 26.75
C ARG A 148 14.29 7.17 28.04
N GLU A 149 13.26 6.34 27.97
CA GLU A 149 12.30 6.21 29.07
C GLU A 149 12.60 5.01 29.97
N TYR A 150 13.06 3.90 29.40
CA TYR A 150 13.18 2.63 30.12
C TYR A 150 14.62 2.29 30.51
N ALA A 151 15.63 2.78 29.77
CA ALA A 151 17.03 2.50 30.09
C ALA A 151 17.44 2.97 31.50
N PRO A 152 17.01 4.14 32.02
CA PRO A 152 17.35 4.54 33.39
C PRO A 152 16.84 3.53 34.44
N ALA A 153 15.60 3.07 34.29
CA ALA A 153 14.98 2.10 35.20
C ALA A 153 15.64 0.71 35.08
N LEU A 154 15.92 0.26 33.86
CA LEU A 154 16.62 -1.00 33.61
C LEU A 154 18.05 -0.98 34.15
N ASN A 155 18.79 0.10 33.93
CA ASN A 155 20.14 0.24 34.46
C ASN A 155 20.15 0.28 36.00
N ALA A 156 19.17 0.95 36.62
CA ALA A 156 19.01 0.95 38.08
C ALA A 156 18.70 -0.46 38.62
N ALA A 157 17.85 -1.23 37.93
CA ALA A 157 17.54 -2.61 38.30
C ALA A 157 18.77 -3.52 38.18
N VAL A 158 19.53 -3.41 37.08
CA VAL A 158 20.78 -4.17 36.88
C VAL A 158 21.81 -3.83 37.97
N ALA A 159 21.95 -2.55 38.32
CA ALA A 159 22.85 -2.11 39.39
C ALA A 159 22.40 -2.65 40.77
N ALA A 160 21.09 -2.68 41.05
CA ALA A 160 20.55 -3.24 42.28
C ALA A 160 20.81 -4.75 42.37
N ILE A 161 20.65 -5.50 41.27
CA ILE A 161 20.95 -6.93 41.20
C ILE A 161 22.45 -7.19 41.43
N ALA A 162 23.32 -6.41 40.79
CA ALA A 162 24.77 -6.54 40.97
C ALA A 162 25.16 -6.35 42.45
N LYS A 163 24.61 -5.33 43.11
CA LYS A 163 24.85 -5.07 44.52
C LYS A 163 24.30 -6.16 45.44
N ALA A 164 23.13 -6.72 45.13
CA ALA A 164 22.57 -7.83 45.89
C ALA A 164 23.42 -9.12 45.76
N ARG A 165 24.04 -9.36 44.60
CA ARG A 165 25.02 -10.46 44.42
C ARG A 165 26.33 -10.23 45.19
N GLU A 166 26.80 -8.99 45.31
CA GLU A 166 27.96 -8.69 46.18
C GLU A 166 27.68 -9.03 47.64
N ILE A 167 26.46 -8.73 48.13
CA ILE A 167 26.01 -9.10 49.47
C ILE A 167 25.93 -10.62 49.62
N GLU A 168 25.36 -11.32 48.64
CA GLU A 168 25.31 -12.79 48.61
C GLU A 168 26.70 -13.41 48.78
N HIS A 169 27.68 -12.92 48.01
CA HIS A 169 29.06 -13.39 48.07
C HIS A 169 29.76 -13.06 49.40
N ALA A 170 29.43 -11.93 50.03
CA ALA A 170 30.01 -11.52 51.30
C ALA A 170 29.47 -12.31 52.50
N TYR A 171 28.22 -12.77 52.45
CA TYR A 171 27.53 -13.39 53.59
C TYR A 171 27.19 -14.88 53.40
N GLY A 172 27.49 -15.46 52.24
CA GLY A 172 27.45 -16.92 52.02
C GLY A 172 26.05 -17.55 52.02
N SER A 173 24.98 -16.75 51.92
CA SER A 173 23.61 -17.23 51.87
C SER A 173 23.04 -17.08 50.46
N GLY A 174 22.49 -18.17 49.88
CA GLY A 174 21.89 -18.15 48.55
C GLY A 174 20.69 -17.19 48.50
N LEU A 175 20.89 -16.02 47.91
CA LEU A 175 19.94 -14.92 47.95
C LEU A 175 19.17 -14.91 46.62
N TYR A 176 17.92 -15.36 46.66
CA TYR A 176 17.10 -15.43 45.45
C TYR A 176 16.58 -14.03 45.09
N ILE A 177 17.07 -13.47 43.98
CA ILE A 177 16.63 -12.18 43.46
C ILE A 177 15.65 -12.44 42.32
N GLY A 178 14.36 -12.18 42.55
CA GLY A 178 13.33 -12.20 41.51
C GLY A 178 13.06 -10.81 40.96
N LEU A 179 13.06 -10.67 39.64
CA LEU A 179 12.59 -9.46 38.96
C LEU A 179 11.07 -9.54 38.78
N LYS A 180 10.36 -8.49 39.17
CA LYS A 180 8.94 -8.32 38.87
C LYS A 180 8.72 -7.04 38.08
N VAL A 181 7.91 -7.11 37.04
CA VAL A 181 7.54 -5.98 36.20
C VAL A 181 6.10 -5.60 36.53
N ARG A 182 5.85 -4.30 36.71
CA ARG A 182 4.49 -3.80 36.90
C ARG A 182 3.91 -3.35 35.57
N ASP A 183 2.76 -3.87 35.21
CA ASP A 183 1.99 -3.35 34.07
C ASP A 183 1.41 -1.98 34.47
N PRO A 184 1.68 -0.91 33.70
CA PRO A 184 1.20 0.43 34.00
C PRO A 184 -0.32 0.57 33.86
N ASP A 185 -0.97 -0.22 33.00
CA ASP A 185 -2.40 -0.09 32.70
C ASP A 185 -3.25 -0.87 33.71
N SER A 186 -2.84 -2.10 34.04
CA SER A 186 -3.54 -2.93 35.03
C SER A 186 -3.05 -2.72 36.47
N GLY A 187 -1.86 -2.16 36.64
CA GLY A 187 -1.21 -1.97 37.94
C GLY A 187 -0.72 -3.26 38.60
N LEU A 188 -0.89 -4.42 37.94
CA LEU A 188 -0.49 -5.75 38.41
C LEU A 188 1.01 -5.97 38.27
N TRP A 189 1.57 -6.81 39.13
CA TRP A 189 2.98 -7.21 39.10
C TRP A 189 3.11 -8.62 38.55
N PHE A 190 3.98 -8.79 37.57
CA PHE A 190 4.26 -10.07 36.92
C PHE A 190 5.71 -10.47 37.15
N ASP A 191 5.96 -11.74 37.42
CA ASP A 191 7.31 -12.30 37.43
C ASP A 191 7.76 -12.86 36.07
N GLU A 192 9.01 -13.32 36.00
CA GLU A 192 9.64 -13.83 34.77
C GLU A 192 8.91 -15.06 34.18
N HIS A 193 8.28 -15.88 35.04
CA HIS A 193 7.52 -17.06 34.62
C HIS A 193 6.11 -16.68 34.11
N GLU A 194 5.48 -15.69 34.74
CA GLU A 194 4.18 -15.16 34.34
C GLU A 194 4.26 -14.36 33.01
N LEU A 195 5.37 -13.65 32.78
CA LEU A 195 5.66 -12.95 31.52
C LEU A 195 5.91 -13.93 30.36
N ALA A 196 6.58 -15.06 30.61
CA ALA A 196 6.80 -16.08 29.59
C ALA A 196 5.51 -16.78 29.16
N ALA A 197 4.55 -16.93 30.07
CA ALA A 197 3.24 -17.54 29.81
C ALA A 197 2.31 -16.60 29.01
N THR A 198 2.41 -15.29 29.18
CA THR A 198 1.60 -14.29 28.45
C THR A 198 2.11 -14.07 27.02
N GLY A 199 3.40 -14.22 26.75
CA GLY A 199 3.99 -14.12 25.40
C GLY A 199 3.69 -15.29 24.45
N GLN A 200 3.27 -16.45 24.96
CA GLN A 200 2.92 -17.62 24.13
C GLN A 200 1.50 -17.58 23.52
N GLY A 201 0.71 -16.55 23.83
CA GLY A 201 -0.66 -16.37 23.29
C GLY A 201 -0.80 -15.44 22.09
N ALA A 202 0.31 -14.91 21.55
CA ALA A 202 0.31 -13.92 20.47
C ALA A 202 1.18 -14.32 19.27
N ALA A 203 1.07 -15.58 18.83
CA ALA A 203 1.57 -16.06 17.55
C ALA A 203 0.41 -16.58 16.68
#